data_AF-A0A5J5TB71-F1
#
_entry.id   AF-A0A5J5TB71-F1
#
_cell.length_a   1.000
_cell.length_b   1.000
_cell.length_c   1.000
_cell.angle_alpha   90.00
_cell.angle_beta   90.00
_cell.angle_gamma   90.00
#
_symmetry.space_group_name_H-M   'P 1'
#
loop_
_entity.id
_entity.type
_entity.pdbx_description
1 polymer ?
#
loop_
_entity_poly.entity_id
_entity_poly.type
_entity_poly.pdbx_seq_one_letter_code
_entity_poly.pdbx_strand_id
1 'polypeptide(L)'
;MGLIQLIKSINWEEEDYPAQEDFIVLPFFFMFFPSVRFFLDRVLFERVGRQLIFGKGYQMLDTNKTDNKNKVIKFKESAWKCIYFLSAEFLALYVTSKEPWFNNTRHFWVGPGDQVWPDQKIKLKLKGLYMYAAGFYTYSIFALIFWETRRSDFGVLMGHHFATVTLIVLSYIFSYEVVQALDKEKHPVVGPICYYLFNTLLFCLLVLHIYWWVLMYRMLVNQIQAGGKISEDVRSDSEDEHED
;
A
#
# COMPACT_ATOMS: atom_id res chain seq x y z
N MET A 1 32.03 -11.01 3.47
CA MET A 1 31.51 -9.73 3.96
C MET A 1 29.99 -9.82 3.90
N GLY A 2 29.30 -9.83 5.04
CA GLY A 2 27.90 -10.27 5.12
C GLY A 2 26.89 -9.19 4.72
N LEU A 3 25.70 -9.60 4.28
CA LEU A 3 24.59 -8.70 3.90
C LEU A 3 24.20 -7.73 5.03
N ILE A 4 24.35 -8.17 6.29
CA ILE A 4 24.12 -7.33 7.49
C ILE A 4 25.19 -6.22 7.62
N GLN A 5 26.44 -6.49 7.28
CA GLN A 5 27.49 -5.46 7.29
C GLN A 5 27.24 -4.43 6.18
N LEU A 6 26.78 -4.88 5.01
CA LEU A 6 26.39 -4.00 3.91
C LEU A 6 25.21 -3.08 4.30
N ILE A 7 24.17 -3.63 4.92
CA ILE A 7 23.02 -2.83 5.39
C ILE A 7 23.43 -1.82 6.47
N LYS A 8 24.35 -2.20 7.36
CA LYS A 8 24.87 -1.30 8.40
C LYS A 8 25.80 -0.22 7.86
N SER A 9 26.45 -0.45 6.71
CA SER A 9 27.29 0.57 6.07
C SER A 9 26.49 1.61 5.27
N ILE A 10 25.22 1.35 4.96
CA ILE A 10 24.35 2.31 4.26
C ILE A 10 24.00 3.46 5.20
N ASN A 11 24.23 4.68 4.76
CA ASN A 11 23.83 5.88 5.49
C ASN A 11 22.35 6.20 5.23
N TRP A 12 21.45 5.62 6.03
CA TRP A 12 20.00 5.79 5.88
C TRP A 12 19.48 7.22 6.09
N GLU A 13 20.29 8.09 6.71
CA GLU A 13 19.98 9.50 6.96
C GLU A 13 20.58 10.43 5.90
N GLU A 14 21.26 9.90 4.88
CA GLU A 14 21.77 10.68 3.75
C GLU A 14 20.62 11.39 3.02
N GLU A 15 20.83 12.68 2.71
CA GLU A 15 19.84 13.56 2.11
C GLU A 15 20.29 14.00 0.73
N ASP A 16 19.48 13.67 -0.27
CA ASP A 16 19.69 14.05 -1.67
C ASP A 16 18.39 14.48 -2.32
N TYR A 17 18.48 15.18 -3.46
CA TYR A 17 17.29 15.50 -4.24
C TYR A 17 16.66 14.22 -4.82
N PRO A 18 15.33 14.18 -5.00
CA PRO A 18 14.68 13.13 -5.77
C PRO A 18 15.25 13.12 -7.19
N ALA A 19 15.76 11.97 -7.61
CA ALA A 19 16.30 11.78 -8.95
C ALA A 19 15.56 10.66 -9.66
N GLN A 20 15.49 10.74 -11.00
CA GLN A 20 14.91 9.63 -11.79
C GLN A 20 15.72 8.33 -11.62
N GLU A 21 17.02 8.45 -11.32
CA GLU A 21 17.91 7.32 -11.06
C GLU A 21 17.49 6.50 -9.83
N ASP A 22 16.82 7.12 -8.85
CA ASP A 22 16.34 6.43 -7.65
C ASP A 22 15.33 5.31 -7.98
N PHE A 23 14.63 5.42 -9.12
CA PHE A 23 13.72 4.39 -9.61
C PHE A 23 14.41 3.09 -10.07
N ILE A 24 15.74 3.04 -10.13
CA ILE A 24 16.49 1.79 -10.39
C ILE A 24 16.22 0.71 -9.34
N VAL A 25 15.71 1.08 -8.17
CA VAL A 25 15.32 0.15 -7.10
C VAL A 25 13.93 -0.46 -7.34
N LEU A 26 13.09 0.12 -8.20
CA LEU A 26 11.73 -0.40 -8.46
C LEU A 26 11.70 -1.84 -8.97
N PRO A 27 12.54 -2.27 -9.95
CA PRO A 27 12.57 -3.66 -10.40
C PRO A 27 12.84 -4.66 -9.27
N PHE A 28 13.65 -4.27 -8.27
CA PHE A 28 13.88 -5.10 -7.09
C PHE A 28 12.57 -5.32 -6.32
N PHE A 29 11.83 -4.25 -6.00
CA PHE A 29 10.56 -4.38 -5.28
C PHE A 29 9.48 -5.10 -6.12
N PHE A 30 9.44 -4.85 -7.42
CA PHE A 30 8.55 -5.53 -8.37
C PHE A 30 8.71 -7.05 -8.33
N MET A 31 9.94 -7.56 -8.16
CA MET A 31 10.23 -8.98 -8.04
C MET A 31 10.14 -9.50 -6.60
N PHE A 32 10.45 -8.65 -5.61
CA PHE A 32 10.39 -8.99 -4.20
C PHE A 32 8.97 -9.37 -3.76
N PHE A 33 7.96 -8.53 -4.06
CA PHE A 33 6.57 -8.78 -3.63
C PHE A 33 5.98 -10.11 -4.14
N PRO A 34 6.03 -10.45 -5.44
CA PRO A 34 5.53 -11.75 -5.91
C PRO A 34 6.30 -12.92 -5.29
N SER A 35 7.61 -12.77 -5.06
CA SER A 35 8.43 -13.82 -4.44
C SER A 35 8.01 -14.08 -2.99
N VAL A 36 7.81 -13.02 -2.20
CA VAL A 36 7.32 -13.13 -0.81
C VAL A 36 5.90 -13.69 -0.79
N ARG A 37 5.01 -13.18 -1.66
CA ARG A 37 3.63 -13.69 -1.77
C ARG A 37 3.62 -15.17 -2.07
N PHE A 38 4.35 -15.61 -3.08
CA PHE A 38 4.42 -17.01 -3.47
C PHE A 38 4.93 -17.91 -2.34
N PHE A 39 5.94 -17.47 -1.61
CA PHE A 39 6.45 -18.19 -0.45
C PHE A 39 5.39 -18.29 0.67
N LEU A 40 4.77 -17.16 1.04
CA LEU A 40 3.73 -17.13 2.08
C LEU A 40 2.50 -17.94 1.68
N ASP A 41 2.08 -17.88 0.42
CA ASP A 41 0.97 -18.65 -0.14
C ASP A 41 1.16 -20.16 0.06
N ARG A 42 2.39 -20.66 -0.08
CA ARG A 42 2.71 -22.09 0.03
C ARG A 42 2.97 -22.53 1.46
N VAL A 43 3.70 -21.74 2.24
CA VAL A 43 4.18 -22.16 3.56
C VAL A 43 3.16 -21.82 4.66
N LEU A 44 2.54 -20.64 4.58
CA LEU A 44 1.73 -20.09 5.67
C LEU A 44 0.24 -20.09 5.31
N PHE A 45 -0.15 -19.35 4.26
CA PHE A 45 -1.56 -19.05 4.01
C PHE A 45 -2.38 -20.27 3.60
N GLU A 46 -1.81 -21.22 2.85
CA GLU A 46 -2.49 -22.48 2.52
C GLU A 46 -2.88 -23.24 3.80
N ARG A 47 -1.91 -23.44 4.69
CA ARG A 47 -2.09 -24.21 5.92
C ARG A 47 -3.04 -23.51 6.88
N VAL A 48 -2.80 -22.23 7.12
CA VAL A 48 -3.61 -21.40 8.03
C VAL A 48 -5.01 -21.24 7.49
N GLY A 49 -5.18 -20.94 6.20
CA GLY A 49 -6.49 -20.76 5.58
C GLY A 49 -7.36 -22.01 5.64
N ARG A 50 -6.80 -23.18 5.33
CA ARG A 50 -7.53 -24.46 5.46
C ARG A 50 -7.97 -24.74 6.89
N GLN A 51 -7.08 -24.49 7.85
CA GLN A 51 -7.38 -24.69 9.26
C GLN A 51 -8.44 -23.70 9.79
N LEU A 52 -8.36 -22.43 9.40
CA LEU A 52 -9.28 -21.39 9.88
C LEU A 52 -10.67 -21.48 9.23
N ILE A 53 -10.75 -21.74 7.92
CA ILE A 53 -12.04 -21.76 7.20
C ILE A 53 -12.83 -23.04 7.48
N PHE A 54 -12.16 -24.19 7.48
CA PHE A 54 -12.83 -25.50 7.54
C PHE A 54 -12.68 -26.20 8.91
N GLY A 55 -11.96 -25.58 9.85
CA GLY A 55 -11.71 -26.15 11.18
C GLY A 55 -10.84 -27.42 11.14
N LYS A 56 -10.79 -28.17 12.25
CA LYS A 56 -9.95 -29.38 12.39
C LYS A 56 -10.37 -30.55 11.47
N GLY A 57 -11.61 -30.55 10.96
CA GLY A 57 -12.17 -31.61 10.09
C GLY A 57 -11.79 -31.50 8.61
N TYR A 58 -11.00 -30.50 8.21
CA TYR A 58 -10.67 -30.25 6.80
C TYR A 58 -9.93 -31.39 6.10
N GLN A 59 -9.26 -32.28 6.86
CA GLN A 59 -8.58 -33.47 6.32
C GLN A 59 -9.57 -34.48 5.72
N MET A 60 -10.84 -34.46 6.14
CA MET A 60 -11.90 -35.32 5.61
C MET A 60 -12.76 -34.62 4.55
N LEU A 61 -12.52 -33.32 4.33
CA LEU A 61 -13.29 -32.51 3.41
C LEU A 61 -12.72 -32.68 2.00
N ASP A 62 -13.59 -32.78 0.98
CA ASP A 62 -13.12 -32.81 -0.40
C ASP A 62 -12.51 -31.45 -0.78
N THR A 63 -11.21 -31.34 -0.53
CA THR A 63 -10.38 -30.19 -0.86
C THR A 63 -10.26 -29.99 -2.37
N ASN A 64 -10.64 -30.99 -3.17
CA ASN A 64 -10.64 -30.90 -4.62
C ASN A 64 -11.90 -30.25 -5.20
N LYS A 65 -12.99 -30.15 -4.42
CA LYS A 65 -14.19 -29.42 -4.84
C LYS A 65 -13.83 -27.96 -5.13
N THR A 66 -14.18 -27.48 -6.33
CA THR A 66 -13.85 -26.15 -6.85
C THR A 66 -14.20 -25.03 -5.87
N ASP A 67 -15.36 -25.11 -5.22
CA ASP A 67 -15.80 -24.11 -4.22
C ASP A 67 -14.86 -23.98 -3.03
N ASN A 68 -14.29 -25.11 -2.56
CA ASN A 68 -13.39 -25.13 -1.42
C ASN A 68 -12.02 -24.57 -1.80
N LYS A 69 -11.55 -24.85 -3.03
CA LYS A 69 -10.33 -24.22 -3.57
C LYS A 69 -10.50 -22.71 -3.67
N ASN A 70 -11.63 -22.24 -4.21
CA ASN A 70 -11.91 -20.83 -4.37
C ASN A 70 -11.95 -20.08 -3.04
N LYS A 71 -12.49 -20.68 -1.96
CA LYS A 71 -12.48 -20.08 -0.62
C LYS A 71 -11.06 -19.88 -0.09
N VAL A 72 -10.20 -20.88 -0.24
CA VAL A 72 -8.78 -20.77 0.18
C VAL A 72 -8.03 -19.74 -0.66
N ILE A 73 -8.26 -19.68 -1.97
CA ILE A 73 -7.67 -18.67 -2.86
C ILE A 73 -8.07 -17.26 -2.42
N LYS A 74 -9.36 -17.01 -2.21
CA LYS A 74 -9.86 -15.70 -1.75
C LYS A 74 -9.25 -15.31 -0.39
N PHE A 75 -9.12 -16.26 0.54
CA PHE A 75 -8.45 -16.02 1.81
C PHE A 75 -6.98 -15.65 1.65
N LYS A 76 -6.24 -16.35 0.78
CA LYS A 76 -4.84 -16.03 0.48
C LYS A 76 -4.68 -14.62 -0.08
N GLU A 77 -5.55 -14.23 -1.01
CA GLU A 77 -5.57 -12.86 -1.56
C GLU A 77 -5.80 -11.82 -0.47
N SER A 78 -6.78 -12.03 0.42
CA SER A 78 -7.06 -11.14 1.55
C SER A 78 -5.88 -11.08 2.53
N ALA A 79 -5.31 -12.23 2.88
CA ALA A 79 -4.21 -12.35 3.83
C ALA A 79 -2.94 -11.65 3.29
N TRP A 80 -2.63 -11.82 2.01
CA TRP A 80 -1.52 -11.12 1.35
C TRP A 80 -1.67 -9.60 1.46
N LYS A 81 -2.85 -9.07 1.10
CA LYS A 81 -3.16 -7.63 1.20
C LYS A 81 -3.01 -7.14 2.64
N CYS A 82 -3.56 -7.87 3.62
CA CYS A 82 -3.45 -7.54 5.03
C CYS A 82 -1.98 -7.47 5.49
N ILE A 83 -1.16 -8.49 5.18
CA ILE A 83 0.26 -8.49 5.55
C ILE A 83 1.01 -7.32 4.94
N TYR A 84 0.80 -7.06 3.64
CA TYR A 84 1.46 -5.94 2.98
C TYR A 84 1.10 -4.59 3.61
N PHE A 85 -0.20 -4.32 3.82
CA PHE A 85 -0.63 -3.03 4.36
C PHE A 85 -0.18 -2.84 5.82
N LEU A 86 -0.15 -3.90 6.63
CA LEU A 86 0.46 -3.83 7.97
C LEU A 86 1.95 -3.55 7.91
N SER A 87 2.69 -4.23 7.03
CA SER A 87 4.13 -4.01 6.93
C SER A 87 4.45 -2.62 6.37
N ALA A 88 3.64 -2.11 5.44
CA ALA A 88 3.74 -0.76 4.92
C ALA A 88 3.52 0.28 6.04
N GLU A 89 2.50 0.11 6.87
CA GLU A 89 2.19 0.99 7.99
C GLU A 89 3.33 1.00 9.02
N PHE A 90 3.79 -0.18 9.47
CA PHE A 90 4.91 -0.27 10.40
C PHE A 90 6.20 0.33 9.83
N LEU A 91 6.47 0.13 8.54
CA LEU A 91 7.63 0.71 7.87
C LEU A 91 7.51 2.24 7.79
N ALA A 92 6.34 2.77 7.43
CA ALA A 92 6.08 4.21 7.38
C ALA A 92 6.26 4.85 8.75
N LEU A 93 5.68 4.28 9.81
CA LEU A 93 5.86 4.77 11.19
C LEU A 93 7.33 4.69 11.63
N TYR A 94 8.03 3.60 11.32
CA TYR A 94 9.44 3.45 11.66
C TYR A 94 10.31 4.52 10.98
N VAL A 95 10.10 4.75 9.67
CA VAL A 95 10.88 5.71 8.87
C VAL A 95 10.59 7.15 9.29
N THR A 96 9.33 7.47 9.61
CA THR A 96 8.87 8.85 9.83
C THR A 96 8.81 9.28 11.29
N SER A 97 8.73 8.36 12.26
CA SER A 97 8.56 8.69 13.70
C SER A 97 9.63 9.61 14.29
N LYS A 98 10.86 9.54 13.78
CA LYS A 98 11.99 10.37 14.23
C LYS A 98 12.12 11.69 13.46
N GLU A 99 11.27 11.90 12.45
CA GLU A 99 11.33 13.10 11.65
C GLU A 99 10.68 14.27 12.39
N PRO A 100 11.30 15.47 12.36
CA PRO A 100 10.79 16.64 13.07
C PRO A 100 9.40 17.07 12.60
N TRP A 101 9.08 16.83 11.32
CA TRP A 101 7.77 17.10 10.75
C TRP A 101 6.67 16.09 11.14
N PHE A 102 7.01 14.98 11.79
CA PHE A 102 6.05 13.98 12.23
C PHE A 102 5.05 14.52 13.26
N ASN A 103 5.54 15.32 14.22
CA ASN A 103 4.71 15.90 15.27
C ASN A 103 4.32 17.35 15.00
N ASN A 104 5.04 18.05 14.12
CA ASN A 104 4.78 19.45 13.82
C ASN A 104 4.83 19.69 12.31
N THR A 105 3.64 19.80 11.72
CA THR A 105 3.43 19.97 10.28
C THR A 105 4.02 21.26 9.74
N ARG A 106 4.41 22.23 10.59
CA ARG A 106 5.14 23.43 10.17
C ARG A 106 6.49 23.08 9.53
N HIS A 107 7.16 22.02 9.99
CA HIS A 107 8.45 21.60 9.44
C HIS A 107 8.35 20.98 8.05
N PHE A 108 7.15 20.64 7.55
CA PHE A 108 6.98 20.30 6.14
C PHE A 108 7.27 21.48 5.21
N TRP A 109 7.07 22.71 5.68
CA TRP A 109 7.10 23.91 4.84
C TRP A 109 8.37 24.72 5.06
N VAL A 110 8.84 24.80 6.30
CA VAL A 110 10.04 25.56 6.67
C VAL A 110 11.30 24.71 6.53
N GLY A 111 11.16 23.38 6.45
CA GLY A 111 12.25 22.43 6.58
C GLY A 111 12.71 22.26 8.04
N PRO A 112 13.46 21.19 8.34
CA PRO A 112 14.13 21.04 9.62
C PRO A 112 15.57 21.58 9.62
N GLY A 113 15.96 22.25 10.71
CA GLY A 113 17.33 22.73 10.91
C GLY A 113 17.73 23.80 9.89
N ASP A 114 18.81 23.54 9.14
CA ASP A 114 19.37 24.44 8.13
C ASP A 114 18.82 24.19 6.71
N GLN A 115 17.89 23.24 6.53
CA GLN A 115 17.15 23.13 5.27
C GLN A 115 16.26 24.35 5.13
N VAL A 116 16.63 25.27 4.23
CA VAL A 116 15.85 26.45 3.90
C VAL A 116 15.13 26.19 2.59
N TRP A 117 13.84 26.51 2.57
CA TRP A 117 13.07 26.57 1.33
C TRP A 117 13.83 27.37 0.26
N PRO A 118 13.88 26.94 -1.02
CA PRO A 118 13.16 25.81 -1.64
C PRO A 118 13.96 24.49 -1.72
N ASP A 119 15.13 24.38 -1.09
CA ASP A 119 16.08 23.26 -1.25
C ASP A 119 15.79 22.08 -0.32
N GLN A 120 14.63 21.45 -0.53
CA GLN A 120 14.16 20.38 0.35
C GLN A 120 14.62 19.00 -0.15
N LYS A 121 15.66 18.46 0.49
CA LYS A 121 16.20 17.13 0.19
C LYS A 121 15.41 16.04 0.89
N ILE A 122 15.39 14.85 0.30
CA ILE A 122 14.72 13.67 0.86
C ILE A 122 15.76 12.67 1.38
N LYS A 123 15.52 12.14 2.58
CA LYS A 123 16.37 11.12 3.18
C LYS A 123 16.27 9.79 2.44
N LEU A 124 17.38 9.05 2.36
CA LEU A 124 17.46 7.74 1.72
C LEU A 124 16.40 6.76 2.24
N LYS A 125 16.15 6.73 3.56
CA LYS A 125 15.07 5.91 4.15
C LYS A 125 13.67 6.27 3.64
N LEU A 126 13.41 7.54 3.35
CA LEU A 126 12.12 8.00 2.83
C LEU A 126 12.02 7.71 1.32
N LYS A 127 13.12 7.88 0.57
CA LYS A 127 13.22 7.38 -0.82
C LYS A 127 12.87 5.88 -0.88
N GLY A 128 13.44 5.08 0.03
CA GLY A 128 13.13 3.66 0.16
C GLY A 128 11.65 3.36 0.42
N LEU A 129 10.98 4.15 1.25
CA LEU A 129 9.53 4.02 1.50
C LEU A 129 8.71 4.30 0.22
N TYR A 130 9.06 5.33 -0.55
CA TYR A 130 8.44 5.61 -1.85
C TYR A 130 8.61 4.43 -2.82
N MET A 131 9.83 3.87 -2.93
CA MET A 131 10.11 2.73 -3.80
C MET A 131 9.38 1.45 -3.36
N TYR A 132 9.26 1.22 -2.05
CA TYR A 132 8.50 0.12 -1.49
C TYR A 132 7.01 0.21 -1.89
N ALA A 133 6.39 1.38 -1.71
CA ALA A 133 5.00 1.60 -2.07
C ALA A 133 4.78 1.51 -3.59
N ALA A 134 5.58 2.23 -4.38
CA ALA A 134 5.50 2.20 -5.83
C ALA A 134 5.68 0.78 -6.38
N GLY A 135 6.69 0.04 -5.90
CA GLY A 135 6.95 -1.33 -6.32
C GLY A 135 5.77 -2.27 -6.06
N PHE A 136 5.07 -2.12 -4.92
CA PHE A 136 3.89 -2.94 -4.64
C PHE A 136 2.73 -2.62 -5.56
N TYR A 137 2.42 -1.34 -5.77
CA TYR A 137 1.30 -0.95 -6.63
C TYR A 137 1.57 -1.28 -8.10
N THR A 138 2.82 -1.16 -8.57
CA THR A 138 3.24 -1.63 -9.90
C THR A 138 3.12 -3.15 -10.02
N TYR A 139 3.63 -3.92 -9.05
CA TYR A 139 3.45 -5.37 -9.02
C TYR A 139 1.96 -5.75 -9.03
N SER A 140 1.14 -5.05 -8.26
CA SER A 140 -0.29 -5.34 -8.11
C SER A 140 -1.07 -5.16 -9.41
N ILE A 141 -0.66 -4.27 -10.31
CA ILE A 141 -1.22 -4.19 -11.68
C ILE A 141 -1.03 -5.52 -12.42
N PHE A 142 0.20 -6.07 -12.40
CA PHE A 142 0.48 -7.37 -13.02
C PHE A 142 -0.26 -8.51 -12.30
N ALA A 143 -0.30 -8.47 -10.97
CA ALA A 143 -1.02 -9.46 -10.18
C ALA A 143 -2.51 -9.46 -10.53
N LEU A 144 -3.15 -8.30 -10.67
CA LEU A 144 -4.56 -8.20 -11.04
C LEU A 144 -4.87 -8.78 -12.43
N ILE A 145 -3.92 -8.70 -13.36
CA ILE A 145 -4.09 -9.23 -14.72
C ILE A 145 -3.85 -10.76 -14.76
N PHE A 146 -2.82 -11.24 -14.07
CA PHE A 146 -2.29 -12.60 -14.28
C PHE A 146 -2.41 -13.54 -13.07
N TRP A 147 -2.59 -13.03 -11.86
CA TRP A 147 -2.49 -13.82 -10.61
C TRP A 147 -3.76 -13.79 -9.76
N GLU A 148 -4.45 -12.66 -9.67
CA GLU A 148 -5.61 -12.50 -8.81
C GLU A 148 -6.91 -12.90 -9.52
N THR A 149 -7.88 -13.34 -8.72
CA THR A 149 -9.21 -13.68 -9.19
C THR A 149 -9.90 -12.42 -9.73
N ARG A 150 -10.32 -12.45 -10.99
CA ARG A 150 -11.08 -11.36 -11.60
C ARG A 150 -12.45 -11.24 -10.92
N ARG A 151 -12.80 -10.04 -10.47
CA ARG A 151 -14.06 -9.68 -9.83
C ARG A 151 -14.79 -8.59 -10.62
N SER A 152 -16.05 -8.32 -10.31
CA SER A 152 -16.87 -7.29 -10.98
C SER A 152 -16.27 -5.88 -10.84
N ASP A 153 -15.62 -5.60 -9.70
CA ASP A 153 -14.92 -4.35 -9.40
C ASP A 153 -13.54 -4.20 -10.09
N PHE A 154 -13.17 -5.13 -10.99
CA PHE A 154 -11.84 -5.17 -11.62
C PHE A 154 -11.43 -3.85 -12.28
N GLY A 155 -12.31 -3.21 -13.05
CA GLY A 155 -11.99 -1.98 -13.77
C GLY A 155 -11.67 -0.82 -12.83
N VAL A 156 -12.48 -0.65 -11.79
CA VAL A 156 -12.29 0.38 -10.76
C VAL A 156 -10.99 0.13 -10.00
N LEU A 157 -10.74 -1.12 -9.61
CA LEU A 157 -9.53 -1.49 -8.88
C LEU A 157 -8.28 -1.29 -9.72
N MET A 158 -8.30 -1.66 -11.01
CA MET A 158 -7.20 -1.46 -11.94
C MET A 158 -6.91 0.04 -12.13
N GLY A 159 -7.95 0.84 -12.39
CA GLY A 159 -7.84 2.29 -12.51
C GLY A 159 -7.25 2.94 -11.25
N HIS A 160 -7.68 2.49 -10.07
CA HIS A 160 -7.11 2.94 -8.80
C HIS A 160 -5.60 2.66 -8.70
N HIS A 161 -5.13 1.47 -9.09
CA HIS A 161 -3.70 1.15 -9.02
C HIS A 161 -2.87 2.03 -9.95
N PHE A 162 -3.33 2.27 -11.17
CA PHE A 162 -2.67 3.21 -12.09
C PHE A 162 -2.65 4.64 -11.53
N ALA A 163 -3.76 5.09 -10.97
CA ALA A 163 -3.84 6.41 -10.34
C ALA A 163 -2.88 6.51 -9.14
N THR A 164 -2.83 5.51 -8.26
CA THR A 164 -1.93 5.50 -7.11
C THR A 164 -0.46 5.46 -7.52
N VAL A 165 -0.06 4.63 -8.50
CA VAL A 165 1.33 4.65 -9.03
C VAL A 165 1.68 6.03 -9.59
N THR A 166 0.78 6.61 -10.38
CA THR A 166 0.96 7.95 -10.96
C THR A 166 1.11 8.99 -9.86
N LEU A 167 0.26 8.99 -8.84
CA LEU A 167 0.35 9.92 -7.71
C LEU A 167 1.64 9.75 -6.90
N ILE A 168 2.11 8.51 -6.67
CA ILE A 168 3.37 8.26 -5.96
C ILE A 168 4.56 8.80 -6.77
N VAL A 169 4.63 8.51 -8.07
CA VAL A 169 5.72 8.96 -8.95
C VAL A 169 5.71 10.48 -9.10
N LEU A 170 4.54 11.09 -9.35
CA LEU A 170 4.42 12.54 -9.45
C LEU A 170 4.75 13.21 -8.10
N SER A 171 4.29 12.67 -6.98
CA SER A 171 4.64 13.17 -5.65
C SER A 171 6.13 13.11 -5.39
N TYR A 172 6.82 12.09 -5.89
CA TYR A 172 8.26 11.94 -5.71
C TYR A 172 9.03 12.97 -6.56
N ILE A 173 8.74 13.03 -7.86
CA ILE A 173 9.45 13.90 -8.82
C ILE A 173 9.14 15.37 -8.56
N PHE A 174 7.87 15.73 -8.39
CA PHE A 174 7.43 17.12 -8.28
C PHE A 174 7.35 17.63 -6.84
N SER A 175 7.90 16.89 -5.87
CA SER A 175 7.86 17.29 -4.46
C SER A 175 8.38 18.72 -4.24
N TYR A 176 9.50 19.10 -4.87
CA TYR A 176 10.08 20.43 -4.77
C TYR A 176 9.27 21.51 -5.52
N GLU A 177 8.65 21.19 -6.66
CA GLU A 177 7.88 22.15 -7.46
C GLU A 177 6.53 22.48 -6.82
N VAL A 178 5.85 21.47 -6.27
CA VAL A 178 4.59 21.65 -5.54
C VAL A 178 4.80 22.55 -4.33
N VAL A 179 5.92 22.39 -3.63
CA VAL A 179 6.27 23.25 -2.48
C VAL A 179 6.53 24.69 -2.92
N GLN A 180 7.11 24.93 -4.10
CA GLN A 180 7.27 26.30 -4.63
C GLN A 180 5.95 26.97 -4.98
N ALA A 181 4.99 26.23 -5.54
CA ALA A 181 3.66 26.74 -5.86
C ALA A 181 2.82 27.08 -4.61
N LEU A 182 3.18 26.52 -3.45
CA LEU A 182 2.48 26.68 -2.17
C LEU A 182 3.08 27.77 -1.27
N ASP A 183 4.13 28.44 -1.71
CA ASP A 183 4.77 29.53 -0.96
C ASP A 183 3.79 30.69 -0.75
N LYS A 184 3.43 30.90 0.52
CA LYS A 184 2.47 31.91 0.97
C LYS A 184 3.04 33.33 0.91
N GLU A 185 4.36 33.49 0.96
CA GLU A 185 5.01 34.80 0.85
C GLU A 185 5.00 35.28 -0.60
N LYS A 186 5.33 34.38 -1.54
CA LYS A 186 5.32 34.67 -2.97
C LYS A 186 3.91 34.72 -3.57
N HIS A 187 2.97 33.92 -3.05
CA HIS A 187 1.60 33.82 -3.53
C HIS A 187 0.58 33.97 -2.39
N PRO A 188 0.31 35.19 -1.91
CA PRO A 188 -0.46 35.43 -0.68
C PRO A 188 -1.93 35.02 -0.74
N VAL A 189 -2.50 34.89 -1.94
CA VAL A 189 -3.89 34.43 -2.13
C VAL A 189 -3.94 32.96 -2.56
N VAL A 190 -3.18 32.59 -3.58
CA VAL A 190 -3.21 31.24 -4.17
C VAL A 190 -2.54 30.20 -3.25
N GLY A 191 -1.42 30.55 -2.61
CA GLY A 191 -0.68 29.65 -1.72
C GLY A 191 -1.54 29.11 -0.57
N PRO A 192 -2.22 29.96 0.22
CA PRO A 192 -3.15 29.49 1.25
C PRO A 192 -4.31 28.63 0.72
N ILE A 193 -4.93 29.00 -0.41
CA ILE A 193 -6.02 28.22 -1.02
C ILE A 193 -5.55 26.81 -1.35
N CYS A 194 -4.44 26.70 -2.09
CA CYS A 194 -3.87 25.42 -2.46
C CYS A 194 -3.44 24.62 -1.22
N TYR A 195 -2.84 25.26 -0.20
CA TYR A 195 -2.49 24.63 1.07
C TYR A 195 -3.69 23.93 1.72
N TYR A 196 -4.81 24.65 1.92
CA TYR A 196 -5.99 24.07 2.57
C TYR A 196 -6.67 23.01 1.69
N LEU A 197 -6.70 23.22 0.37
CA LEU A 197 -7.23 22.25 -0.57
C LEU A 197 -6.45 20.93 -0.52
N PHE A 198 -5.12 20.95 -0.65
CA PHE A 198 -4.29 19.75 -0.61
C PHE A 198 -4.37 19.05 0.74
N ASN A 199 -4.31 19.77 1.86
CA ASN A 199 -4.45 19.16 3.18
C ASN A 199 -5.83 18.52 3.38
N THR A 200 -6.89 19.12 2.85
CA THR A 200 -8.24 18.54 2.88
C THR A 200 -8.28 17.24 2.05
N LEU A 201 -7.72 17.24 0.84
CA LEU A 201 -7.64 16.04 0.00
C LEU A 201 -6.82 14.93 0.67
N LEU A 202 -5.69 15.25 1.30
CA LEU A 202 -4.88 14.29 2.05
C LEU A 202 -5.65 13.72 3.25
N PHE A 203 -6.40 14.55 3.97
CA PHE A 203 -7.26 14.08 5.06
C PHE A 203 -8.38 13.16 4.56
N CYS A 204 -9.06 13.53 3.46
CA CYS A 204 -10.05 12.67 2.83
C CYS A 204 -9.45 11.33 2.39
N LEU A 205 -8.24 11.35 1.81
CA LEU A 205 -7.51 10.15 1.43
C LEU A 205 -7.18 9.27 2.65
N LEU A 206 -6.75 9.86 3.77
CA LEU A 206 -6.52 9.14 5.02
C LEU A 206 -7.79 8.46 5.54
N VAL A 207 -8.92 9.18 5.56
CA VAL A 207 -10.22 8.62 5.96
C VAL A 207 -10.60 7.44 5.06
N LEU A 208 -10.38 7.58 3.75
CA LEU A 208 -10.60 6.52 2.78
C LEU A 208 -9.71 5.29 3.07
N HIS A 209 -8.42 5.49 3.38
CA HIS A 209 -7.53 4.40 3.77
C HIS A 209 -8.00 3.67 5.04
N ILE A 210 -8.44 4.40 6.06
CA ILE A 210 -9.01 3.81 7.29
C ILE A 210 -10.26 2.98 6.96
N TYR A 211 -11.14 3.51 6.12
CA TYR A 211 -12.34 2.81 5.67
C TYR A 211 -11.99 1.49 4.95
N TRP A 212 -11.08 1.54 3.98
CA TRP A 212 -10.62 0.33 3.26
C TRP A 212 -9.96 -0.68 4.19
N TRP A 213 -9.17 -0.21 5.16
CA TRP A 213 -8.54 -1.06 6.17
C TRP A 213 -9.60 -1.84 6.97
N VAL A 214 -10.64 -1.14 7.44
CA VAL A 214 -11.78 -1.76 8.15
C VAL A 214 -12.50 -2.76 7.26
N LEU A 215 -12.77 -2.44 5.99
CA LEU A 215 -13.40 -3.37 5.05
C LEU A 215 -12.57 -4.63 4.81
N MET A 216 -11.26 -4.50 4.58
CA MET A 216 -10.36 -5.63 4.36
C MET A 216 -10.32 -6.55 5.58
N TYR A 217 -10.23 -5.97 6.78
CA TYR A 217 -10.26 -6.73 8.03
C TYR A 217 -11.59 -7.46 8.21
N ARG A 218 -12.72 -6.75 8.02
CA ARG A 218 -14.06 -7.33 8.10
C ARG A 218 -14.23 -8.49 7.11
N MET A 219 -13.76 -8.33 5.88
CA MET A 219 -13.81 -9.38 4.86
C MET A 219 -13.00 -10.61 5.27
N LEU A 220 -11.78 -10.43 5.79
CA LEU A 220 -10.94 -11.54 6.26
C LEU A 220 -11.60 -12.29 7.43
N VAL A 221 -12.18 -11.57 8.39
CA VAL A 221 -12.91 -12.15 9.51
C VAL A 221 -14.15 -12.90 9.03
N ASN A 222 -14.92 -12.32 8.11
CA ASN A 222 -16.10 -12.97 7.53
C ASN A 222 -15.73 -14.27 6.80
N GLN A 223 -14.63 -14.30 6.05
CA GLN A 223 -14.13 -15.51 5.38
C GLN A 223 -13.81 -16.64 6.36
N ILE A 224 -13.33 -16.31 7.57
CA ILE A 224 -13.05 -17.27 8.64
C ILE A 224 -14.35 -17.71 9.34
N GLN A 225 -15.20 -16.75 9.72
CA GLN A 225 -16.43 -17.00 10.48
C GLN A 225 -17.52 -17.70 9.68
N ALA A 226 -17.57 -17.50 8.36
CA ALA A 226 -18.54 -18.15 7.49
C ALA A 226 -18.39 -19.68 7.45
N GLY A 227 -17.34 -20.27 8.05
CA GLY A 227 -17.21 -21.71 8.25
C GLY A 227 -17.27 -22.52 6.95
N GLY A 228 -16.85 -21.92 5.85
CA GLY A 228 -16.95 -22.51 4.53
C GLY A 228 -18.30 -22.36 3.82
N LYS A 229 -19.24 -21.55 4.30
CA LYS A 229 -20.31 -21.01 3.43
C LYS A 229 -19.69 -19.94 2.53
N ILE A 230 -20.09 -19.87 1.26
CA ILE A 230 -19.72 -18.73 0.40
C ILE A 230 -20.42 -17.54 1.03
N SER A 231 -19.70 -16.73 1.82
CA SER A 231 -20.19 -15.38 2.08
C SER A 231 -20.22 -14.69 0.74
N GLU A 232 -21.38 -14.19 0.34
CA GLU A 232 -21.46 -13.19 -0.73
C GLU A 232 -20.41 -12.13 -0.42
N ASP A 233 -19.57 -11.82 -1.43
CA ASP A 233 -18.56 -10.80 -1.25
C ASP A 233 -19.32 -9.54 -0.88
N VAL A 234 -18.98 -8.87 0.23
CA VAL A 234 -19.63 -7.61 0.64
C VAL A 234 -19.52 -6.54 -0.46
N ARG A 235 -18.65 -6.78 -1.45
CA ARG A 235 -18.44 -5.97 -2.65
C ARG A 235 -19.33 -6.33 -3.85
N SER A 236 -20.18 -7.36 -3.73
CA SER A 236 -21.11 -7.84 -4.75
C SER A 236 -22.59 -7.60 -4.39
N ASP A 237 -22.87 -6.87 -3.30
CA ASP A 237 -24.19 -6.77 -2.66
C ASP A 237 -25.17 -5.82 -3.39
N SER A 238 -25.12 -5.69 -4.72
CA SER A 238 -25.93 -4.67 -5.41
C SER A 238 -26.44 -4.97 -6.82
N GLU A 239 -26.45 -6.21 -7.31
CA GLU A 239 -26.93 -6.47 -8.69
C GLU A 239 -28.11 -7.45 -8.85
N ASP A 240 -28.61 -8.11 -7.81
CA ASP A 240 -29.64 -9.16 -7.97
C ASP A 240 -31.01 -8.88 -7.29
N GLU A 241 -31.40 -7.62 -7.04
CA GLU A 241 -32.72 -7.31 -6.43
C GLU A 241 -33.81 -6.79 -7.39
N HIS A 242 -33.63 -6.82 -8.71
CA HIS A 242 -34.69 -6.37 -9.63
C HIS A 242 -34.81 -7.20 -10.92
N GLU A 243 -35.35 -8.41 -10.81
CA GLU A 243 -36.14 -9.03 -11.88
C GLU A 243 -37.33 -9.79 -11.27
N ASP A 244 -38.47 -9.11 -11.16
CA ASP A 244 -39.83 -9.68 -11.09
C ASP A 244 -40.67 -9.03 -12.20
#